data_AF-A0A1G2QTW3-F1
#
_entry.id   AF-A0A1G2QTW3-F1
#
_cell.length_a   1.000
_cell.length_b   1.000
_cell.length_c   1.000
_cell.angle_alpha   90.00
_cell.angle_beta   90.00
_cell.angle_gamma   90.00
#
_symmetry.space_group_name_H-M   'P 1'
#
loop_
_entity.id
_entity.type
_entity.pdbx_description
1 polymer ?
#
loop_
_entity_poly.entity_id
_entity_poly.type
_entity_poly.pdbx_seq_one_letter_code
_entity_poly.pdbx_strand_id
1 'polypeptide(L)'
;MTILLSSSYHTKIFWVLGLLFTGFLIGLYIIQVNALTILVYRIAGTERQIAEHRHANTALQVQANQAVPFKDLEQLAQSRNFERVRSITYLKIPSGGVAQNQ
;
A
#
# COMPACT_ATOMS: atom_id res chain seq x y z
N MET A 1 52.20 39.56 -27.35
CA MET A 1 52.03 39.28 -25.90
C MET A 1 50.58 39.47 -25.45
N THR A 2 49.60 39.00 -26.23
CA THR A 2 48.16 39.06 -25.90
C THR A 2 47.52 37.66 -25.93
N ILE A 3 48.06 36.77 -26.79
CA ILE A 3 47.64 35.36 -26.89
C ILE A 3 47.98 34.56 -25.62
N LEU A 4 49.11 34.85 -24.97
CA LEU A 4 49.52 34.18 -23.73
C LEU A 4 48.67 34.57 -22.50
N LEU A 5 48.16 35.82 -22.45
CA LEU A 5 47.27 36.24 -21.37
C LEU A 5 45.90 35.56 -21.47
N SER A 6 45.31 35.50 -22.68
CA SER A 6 44.01 34.86 -22.92
C SER A 6 43.98 33.40 -22.46
N SER A 7 45.02 32.62 -22.79
CA SER A 7 45.11 31.21 -22.38
C SER A 7 45.03 31.01 -20.86
N SER A 8 45.66 31.90 -20.09
CA SER A 8 45.70 31.77 -18.63
C SER A 8 44.35 32.07 -17.97
N TYR A 9 43.56 32.99 -18.54
CA TYR A 9 42.20 33.27 -18.07
C TYR A 9 41.25 32.09 -18.32
N HIS A 10 41.32 31.47 -19.50
CA HIS A 10 40.50 30.30 -19.82
C HIS A 10 40.77 29.13 -18.89
N THR A 11 42.04 28.86 -18.57
CA THR A 11 42.41 27.80 -17.62
C THR A 11 41.85 28.06 -16.23
N LYS A 12 41.93 29.30 -15.72
CA LYS A 12 41.38 29.66 -14.41
C LYS A 12 39.86 29.50 -14.35
N ILE A 13 39.15 29.92 -15.39
CA ILE A 13 37.69 29.78 -15.47
C ILE A 13 37.29 28.29 -15.48
N PHE A 14 38.02 27.46 -16.22
CA PHE A 14 37.76 26.02 -16.27
C PHE A 14 37.95 25.35 -14.90
N TRP A 15 38.98 25.74 -14.16
CA TRP A 15 39.22 25.24 -12.80
C TRP A 15 38.12 25.67 -11.81
N VAL A 16 37.70 26.93 -11.86
CA VAL A 16 36.60 27.42 -11.01
C VAL A 16 35.30 26.70 -11.33
N LEU A 17 34.99 26.51 -12.61
CA LEU A 17 33.80 25.80 -13.04
C LEU A 17 33.85 24.32 -12.63
N GLY A 18 35.00 23.67 -12.78
CA GLY A 18 35.22 22.29 -12.34
C GLY A 18 35.07 22.13 -10.83
N LEU A 19 35.60 23.07 -10.04
CA LEU A 19 35.46 23.07 -8.59
C LEU A 19 34.01 23.28 -8.17
N LEU A 20 33.31 24.22 -8.80
CA LEU A 20 31.89 24.48 -8.54
C LEU A 20 31.02 23.28 -8.92
N PHE A 21 31.30 22.65 -10.05
CA PHE A 21 30.61 21.43 -10.49
C PHE A 21 30.87 20.25 -9.54
N THR A 22 32.10 20.09 -9.08
CA THR A 22 32.46 19.06 -8.09
C THR A 22 31.73 19.29 -6.77
N GLY A 23 31.70 20.54 -6.28
CA GLY A 23 30.94 20.90 -5.07
C GLY A 23 29.44 20.64 -5.23
N PHE A 24 28.88 20.95 -6.40
CA PHE A 24 27.48 20.66 -6.72
C PHE A 24 27.18 19.15 -6.70
N LEU A 25 28.05 18.33 -7.31
CA LEU A 25 27.91 16.88 -7.30
C LEU A 25 27.98 16.30 -5.88
N ILE A 26 28.90 16.80 -5.04
CA ILE A 26 29.00 16.40 -3.63
C ILE A 26 27.72 16.77 -2.87
N GLY A 27 27.19 17.97 -3.08
CA GLY A 27 25.92 18.41 -2.48
C GLY A 27 24.75 17.49 -2.87
N LEU A 28 24.63 17.18 -4.16
CA LEU A 28 23.61 16.24 -4.65
C LEU A 28 23.78 14.84 -4.04
N TYR A 29 25.02 14.36 -3.92
CA TYR A 29 25.30 13.05 -3.31
C TYR A 29 24.81 12.98 -1.86
N ILE A 30 25.08 14.01 -1.06
CA ILE A 30 24.62 14.08 0.34
C ILE A 30 23.07 14.06 0.40
N ILE A 31 22.40 14.82 -0.47
CA ILE A 31 20.93 14.83 -0.55
C ILE A 31 20.39 13.44 -0.92
N GLN A 32 21.00 12.76 -1.90
CA GLN A 32 20.57 11.42 -2.31
C GLN A 32 20.73 10.39 -1.20
N VAL A 33 21.85 10.40 -0.49
CA VAL A 33 22.09 9.48 0.63
C VAL A 33 21.09 9.72 1.77
N ASN A 34 20.80 10.98 2.10
CA ASN A 34 19.81 11.32 3.11
C ASN A 34 18.40 10.87 2.70
N ALA A 35 18.00 11.15 1.46
CA ALA A 35 16.72 10.72 0.93
C ALA A 35 16.57 9.19 0.93
N LEU A 36 17.63 8.45 0.56
CA LEU A 36 17.65 6.99 0.61
C LEU A 36 17.50 6.47 2.04
N THR A 37 18.18 7.10 3.00
CA THR A 37 18.09 6.74 4.41
C THR A 37 16.66 6.91 4.92
N ILE A 38 16.02 8.05 4.64
CA ILE A 38 14.62 8.31 5.01
C ILE A 38 13.69 7.29 4.37
N LEU A 39 13.92 6.96 3.10
CA LEU A 39 13.12 5.96 2.38
C LEU A 39 13.21 4.59 3.05
N VAL A 40 14.42 4.14 3.41
CA VAL A 40 14.64 2.86 4.11
C VAL A 40 13.90 2.84 5.44
N TYR A 41 13.97 3.92 6.24
CA TYR A 41 13.21 4.00 7.49
C TYR A 41 11.70 3.95 7.27
N ARG A 42 11.19 4.62 6.23
CA ARG A 42 9.77 4.57 5.89
C ARG A 42 9.33 3.17 5.47
N ILE A 43 10.10 2.50 4.62
CA ILE A 43 9.82 1.13 4.17
C ILE A 43 9.77 0.19 5.38
N ALA A 44 10.76 0.25 6.27
CA ALA A 44 10.77 -0.57 7.48
C ALA A 44 9.55 -0.30 8.39
N GLY A 45 9.10 0.96 8.47
CA GLY A 45 7.87 1.32 9.17
C GLY A 45 6.62 0.73 8.52
N THR A 46 6.50 0.82 7.20
CA THR A 46 5.40 0.25 6.43
C THR A 46 5.36 -1.27 6.53
N GLU A 47 6.51 -1.95 6.48
CA GLU A 47 6.59 -3.40 6.67
C GLU A 47 6.08 -3.83 8.04
N ARG A 48 6.42 -3.09 9.11
CA ARG A 48 5.89 -3.34 10.46
C ARG A 48 4.37 -3.18 10.51
N GLN A 49 3.84 -2.11 9.93
CA GLN A 49 2.38 -1.89 9.87
C GLN A 49 1.67 -3.00 9.09
N ILE A 50 2.24 -3.46 7.97
CA ILE A 50 1.70 -4.59 7.20
C ILE A 50 1.71 -5.86 8.06
N ALA A 51 2.79 -6.11 8.82
CA ALA A 51 2.86 -7.26 9.70
C ALA A 51 1.80 -7.20 10.82
N GLU A 52 1.63 -6.05 11.46
CA GLU A 52 0.59 -5.83 12.49
C GLU A 52 -0.82 -6.05 11.92
N HIS A 53 -1.12 -5.48 10.75
CA HIS A 53 -2.40 -5.71 10.09
C HIS A 53 -2.61 -7.18 9.71
N ARG A 54 -1.56 -7.88 9.28
CA ARG A 54 -1.64 -9.31 8.97
C ARG A 54 -1.94 -10.12 10.22
N HIS A 55 -1.28 -9.83 11.34
CA HIS A 55 -1.55 -10.47 12.63
C HIS A 55 -2.97 -10.21 13.11
N ALA A 56 -3.45 -8.96 13.04
CA ALA A 56 -4.83 -8.63 13.39
C ALA A 56 -5.84 -9.36 12.50
N ASN A 57 -5.57 -9.45 11.19
CA ASN A 57 -6.45 -10.15 10.26
C ASN A 57 -6.46 -11.67 10.51
N THR A 58 -5.31 -12.29 10.80
CA THR A 58 -5.25 -13.69 11.22
C THR A 58 -5.99 -13.93 12.53
N ALA A 59 -5.87 -13.03 13.52
CA ALA A 59 -6.61 -13.12 14.77
C ALA A 59 -8.13 -13.03 14.54
N LEU A 60 -8.58 -12.10 13.69
CA LEU A 60 -9.99 -11.98 13.29
C LEU A 60 -10.48 -13.21 12.52
N GLN A 61 -9.65 -13.80 11.66
CA GLN A 61 -9.99 -15.00 10.91
C GLN A 61 -10.08 -16.23 11.82
N VAL A 62 -9.18 -16.35 12.81
CA VAL A 62 -9.27 -17.38 13.86
C VAL A 62 -10.53 -17.16 14.69
N GLN A 63 -10.83 -15.93 15.10
CA GLN A 63 -12.04 -15.61 15.86
C GLN A 63 -13.32 -15.86 15.05
N ALA A 64 -13.33 -15.56 13.75
CA ALA A 64 -14.46 -15.85 12.85
C ALA A 64 -14.62 -17.35 12.59
N ASN A 65 -13.52 -18.09 12.49
CA ASN A 65 -13.57 -19.56 12.41
C ASN A 65 -13.96 -20.20 13.76
N GLN A 66 -13.79 -19.48 14.87
CA GLN A 66 -14.16 -19.89 16.23
C GLN A 66 -15.53 -19.37 16.68
N ALA A 67 -16.20 -18.47 15.95
CA ALA A 67 -17.48 -17.87 16.31
C ALA A 67 -18.46 -17.97 15.13
N VAL A 68 -19.64 -18.57 15.24
CA VAL A 68 -20.56 -18.56 16.38
C VAL A 68 -21.19 -19.96 16.48
N PRO A 69 -21.13 -20.66 17.63
CA PRO A 69 -21.89 -21.90 17.78
C PRO A 69 -23.36 -21.56 17.53
N PHE A 70 -24.08 -22.36 16.74
CA PHE A 70 -25.47 -22.11 16.34
C PHE A 70 -26.39 -21.72 17.52
N LYS A 71 -26.05 -22.17 18.73
CA LYS A 71 -26.69 -21.82 20.00
C LYS A 71 -26.66 -20.32 20.32
N ASP A 72 -25.55 -19.64 20.05
CA ASP A 72 -25.39 -18.20 20.30
C ASP A 72 -26.13 -17.37 19.24
N LEU A 73 -26.22 -17.86 18.00
CA LEU A 73 -27.09 -17.28 16.96
C LEU A 73 -28.57 -17.43 17.33
N GLU A 74 -28.97 -18.56 17.91
CA GLU A 74 -30.34 -18.80 18.38
C GLU A 74 -30.70 -17.89 19.57
N GLN A 75 -29.78 -17.69 20.52
CA GLN A 75 -29.96 -16.73 21.61
C GLN A 75 -30.04 -15.28 21.09
N LEU A 76 -29.21 -14.91 20.11
CA LEU A 76 -29.25 -13.59 19.51
C LEU A 76 -30.56 -13.34 18.75
N ALA A 77 -31.05 -14.34 18.01
CA ALA A 77 -32.34 -14.30 17.33
C ALA A 77 -33.50 -14.11 18.31
N GLN A 78 -33.50 -14.86 19.43
CA GLN A 78 -34.50 -14.70 20.50
C GLN A 78 -34.44 -13.31 21.14
N SER A 79 -33.24 -12.77 21.42
CA SER A 79 -33.06 -11.44 22.02
C SER A 79 -33.57 -10.29 21.13
N ARG A 80 -33.64 -10.52 19.82
CA ARG A 80 -34.10 -9.56 18.81
C ARG A 80 -35.56 -9.82 18.38
N ASN A 81 -36.28 -10.70 19.07
CA ASN A 81 -37.65 -11.12 18.76
C ASN A 81 -37.82 -11.71 17.34
N PHE A 82 -36.79 -12.33 16.78
CA PHE A 82 -36.94 -13.05 15.52
C PHE A 82 -37.63 -14.40 15.77
N GLU A 83 -38.65 -14.68 14.96
CA GLU A 83 -39.42 -15.92 15.04
C GLU A 83 -38.79 -17.00 14.15
N ARG A 84 -38.74 -18.25 14.63
CA ARG A 84 -38.12 -19.37 13.93
C ARG A 84 -38.99 -19.81 12.75
N VAL A 85 -38.57 -19.45 11.54
CA VAL A 85 -39.24 -19.89 10.30
C VAL A 85 -39.09 -21.41 10.14
N ARG A 86 -40.20 -22.15 10.25
CA ARG A 86 -40.21 -23.64 10.25
C ARG A 86 -39.96 -24.27 8.88
N SER A 87 -40.23 -23.59 7.77
CA SER A 87 -39.84 -24.06 6.44
C SER A 87 -39.72 -22.91 5.45
N ILE A 88 -38.57 -22.83 4.79
CA ILE A 88 -38.38 -21.98 3.62
C ILE A 88 -38.60 -22.87 2.41
N THR A 89 -39.78 -22.77 1.78
CA THR A 89 -40.07 -23.50 0.55
C THR A 89 -39.54 -22.69 -0.62
N TYR A 90 -38.41 -23.11 -1.17
CA TYR A 90 -37.89 -22.52 -2.41
C TYR A 90 -38.72 -23.00 -3.59
N LEU A 91 -39.55 -22.12 -4.15
CA LEU A 91 -40.19 -22.35 -5.45
C LEU A 91 -39.11 -22.26 -6.53
N LYS A 92 -38.67 -23.42 -7.02
CA LYS A 92 -37.82 -23.51 -8.21
C LYS A 92 -38.67 -23.12 -9.42
N ILE A 93 -38.48 -21.90 -9.93
CA ILE A 93 -39.05 -21.48 -11.20
C ILE A 93 -38.42 -22.37 -12.29
N PRO A 94 -39.19 -23.15 -13.07
CA PRO A 94 -38.64 -23.89 -14.19
C PRO A 94 -38.05 -22.90 -15.19
N SER A 95 -36.75 -22.94 -15.39
CA SER A 95 -36.07 -22.26 -16.47
C SER A 95 -36.51 -22.91 -17.80
N GLY A 96 -37.52 -22.32 -18.45
CA GLY A 96 -37.98 -22.82 -19.75
C GLY A 96 -39.34 -22.27 -20.15
N GLY A 97 -39.33 -21.10 -20.79
CA GLY A 97 -40.54 -20.51 -21.35
C GLY A 97 -40.39 -19.02 -21.66
N VAL A 98 -39.28 -18.60 -22.28
CA VAL A 98 -39.34 -17.36 -23.05
C VAL A 98 -40.24 -17.62 -24.24
N ALA A 99 -41.36 -16.90 -24.32
CA ALA A 99 -42.23 -16.93 -25.48
C ALA A 99 -41.41 -16.50 -26.71
N GLN A 100 -41.11 -17.46 -27.58
CA GLN A 100 -40.57 -17.20 -28.91
C GLN A 100 -41.74 -16.72 -29.77
N ASN A 101 -41.94 -15.41 -29.83
CA ASN A 101 -42.86 -14.79 -30.77
C ASN A 101 -42.37 -15.11 -32.20
N GLN A 102 -43.16 -15.89 -32.93
CA GLN A 102 -43.15 -15.89 -34.39
C GLN A 102 -44.09 -14.79 -34.88
#